data_AF-A0A455U4N8-F1
#
_entry.id   AF-A0A455U4N8-F1
#
_cell.length_a   1.000
_cell.length_b   1.000
_cell.length_c   1.000
_cell.angle_alpha   90.00
_cell.angle_beta   90.00
_cell.angle_gamma   90.00
#
_symmetry.space_group_name_H-M   'P 1'
#
loop_
_entity.id
_entity.type
_entity.pdbx_description
1 polymer ?
#
loop_
_entity_poly.entity_id
_entity_poly.type
_entity_poly.pdbx_seq_one_letter_code
_entity_poly.pdbx_strand_id
1 'polypeptide(L)'
;MLMCPSIKALFSLSVLMLMGPSGSWASDEPQSSEASRQSECELTDQKREMLSLVNEARSQARQCGDQRYEAVESLTWSCKLEAAAEDHSKDMAENDYFSHTGPDGIGIQQRIENQGYVWQAVEKILPLAKHQPLPW
;
A
#
# COMPACT_ATOMS: atom_id res chain seq x y z
N MET A 1 26.23 -5.29 15.24
CA MET A 1 25.47 -6.09 16.23
C MET A 1 24.78 -5.14 17.21
N LEU A 2 23.45 -5.10 17.21
CA LEU A 2 22.68 -4.52 18.31
C LEU A 2 21.43 -5.38 18.51
N MET A 3 21.51 -6.27 19.50
CA MET A 3 20.38 -6.97 20.11
C MET A 3 19.68 -6.03 21.09
N CYS A 4 18.35 -6.10 21.18
CA CYS A 4 17.64 -5.83 22.43
C CYS A 4 16.55 -6.90 22.61
N PRO A 5 16.40 -7.50 23.80
CA PRO A 5 16.01 -8.89 23.97
C PRO A 5 14.50 -9.12 24.18
N SER A 6 14.09 -10.35 23.87
CA SER A 6 12.79 -10.94 24.17
C SER A 6 12.43 -10.84 25.66
N ILE A 7 11.21 -10.40 25.95
CA ILE A 7 10.54 -10.68 27.23
C ILE A 7 9.46 -11.72 26.94
N LYS A 8 9.78 -12.97 27.26
CA LYS A 8 8.83 -14.06 27.39
C LYS A 8 8.10 -13.88 28.71
N ALA A 9 6.80 -13.63 28.69
CA ALA A 9 5.94 -13.78 29.86
C ALA A 9 4.95 -14.91 29.57
N LEU A 10 5.27 -16.09 30.12
CA LEU A 10 4.37 -17.24 30.22
C LEU A 10 3.41 -16.96 31.38
N PHE A 11 2.11 -16.94 31.12
CA PHE A 11 1.11 -17.12 32.17
C PHE A 11 0.16 -18.26 31.81
N SER A 12 0.39 -19.35 32.53
CA SER A 12 -0.49 -20.49 32.73
C SER A 12 -1.66 -20.06 33.61
N LEU A 13 -2.90 -20.33 33.20
CA LEU A 13 -3.85 -21.16 33.97
C LEU A 13 -5.14 -21.36 33.17
N SER A 14 -5.43 -22.62 32.87
CA SER A 14 -6.74 -23.07 32.40
C SER A 14 -7.79 -22.83 33.49
N VAL A 15 -8.87 -22.12 33.17
CA VAL A 15 -10.10 -22.10 33.97
C VAL A 15 -11.21 -22.72 33.13
N LEU A 16 -11.60 -23.95 33.49
CA LEU A 16 -12.77 -24.63 32.97
C LEU A 16 -13.96 -24.26 33.85
N MET A 17 -14.89 -23.44 33.35
CA MET A 17 -16.22 -23.25 33.93
C MET A 17 -17.28 -23.87 33.02
N LEU A 18 -18.09 -24.77 33.59
CA LEU A 18 -19.21 -25.45 32.95
C LEU A 18 -20.55 -24.86 33.44
N MET A 19 -21.42 -24.54 32.46
CA MET A 19 -22.90 -24.64 32.44
C MET A 19 -23.80 -23.55 33.09
N GLY A 20 -24.23 -22.57 32.25
CA GLY A 20 -25.62 -22.16 31.91
C GLY A 20 -26.59 -21.58 32.97
N PRO A 21 -27.81 -21.08 32.60
CA PRO A 21 -28.33 -20.65 31.28
C PRO A 21 -28.99 -19.23 31.28
N SER A 22 -29.23 -18.72 30.06
CA SER A 22 -30.27 -17.75 29.64
C SER A 22 -30.32 -16.35 30.28
N GLY A 23 -29.54 -15.43 29.70
CA GLY A 23 -29.81 -13.99 29.76
C GLY A 23 -29.72 -13.39 28.35
N SER A 24 -30.87 -13.22 27.69
CA SER A 24 -30.98 -12.40 26.47
C SER A 24 -30.70 -10.95 26.82
N TRP A 25 -29.50 -10.48 26.48
CA TRP A 25 -29.17 -9.10 26.11
C TRP A 25 -27.68 -9.06 25.73
N ALA A 26 -27.38 -8.66 24.51
CA ALA A 26 -26.11 -8.01 24.14
C ALA A 26 -26.16 -7.79 22.63
N SER A 27 -26.50 -6.55 22.30
CA SER A 27 -25.94 -5.79 21.19
C SER A 27 -25.86 -6.51 19.84
N ASP A 28 -26.77 -6.14 18.93
CA ASP A 28 -26.42 -6.02 17.53
C ASP A 28 -25.19 -5.10 17.44
N GLU A 29 -24.00 -5.69 17.32
CA GLU A 29 -22.78 -5.02 16.90
C GLU A 29 -22.80 -4.94 15.37
N PRO A 30 -23.07 -3.79 14.73
CA PRO A 30 -22.72 -3.60 13.34
C PRO A 30 -21.21 -3.27 13.27
N GLN A 31 -20.34 -4.16 13.75
CA GLN A 31 -18.90 -4.10 13.52
C GLN A 31 -18.50 -5.15 12.48
N SER A 32 -18.97 -4.96 11.25
CA SER A 32 -18.33 -5.57 10.08
C SER A 32 -18.25 -4.65 8.86
N SER A 33 -18.64 -3.38 9.00
CA SER A 33 -18.65 -2.43 7.87
C SER A 33 -17.33 -1.67 7.68
N GLU A 34 -16.45 -1.60 8.67
CA GLU A 34 -15.10 -1.02 8.50
C GLU A 34 -14.11 -2.03 7.87
N ALA A 35 -14.12 -3.29 8.31
CA ALA A 35 -13.25 -4.33 7.76
C ALA A 35 -13.68 -4.81 6.36
N SER A 36 -14.96 -4.63 5.98
CA SER A 36 -15.47 -4.97 4.64
C SER A 36 -15.36 -3.83 3.62
N ARG A 37 -15.18 -2.57 4.07
CA ARG A 37 -14.82 -1.45 3.16
C ARG A 37 -13.41 -1.60 2.60
N GLN A 38 -12.57 -2.40 3.27
CA GLN A 38 -11.25 -2.87 2.82
C GLN A 38 -11.31 -4.15 1.97
N SER A 39 -12.44 -4.42 1.33
CA SER A 39 -12.47 -5.17 0.07
C SER A 39 -12.02 -4.31 -1.13
N GLU A 40 -11.41 -3.15 -0.83
CA GLU A 40 -10.37 -2.48 -1.61
C GLU A 40 -9.46 -3.52 -2.27
N CYS A 41 -9.53 -3.59 -3.61
CA CYS A 41 -8.64 -4.28 -4.56
C CYS A 41 -7.67 -5.31 -3.96
N GLU A 42 -7.71 -6.56 -4.44
CA GLU A 42 -6.90 -7.66 -3.88
C GLU A 42 -5.43 -7.25 -3.64
N LEU A 43 -5.14 -6.99 -2.36
CA LEU A 43 -3.83 -6.56 -1.91
C LEU A 43 -3.02 -7.82 -1.67
N THR A 44 -2.39 -8.31 -2.74
CA THR A 44 -1.56 -9.52 -2.71
C THR A 44 -0.40 -9.36 -1.72
N ASP A 45 0.19 -10.47 -1.30
CA ASP A 45 1.36 -10.47 -0.41
C ASP A 45 2.51 -9.64 -1.01
N GLN A 46 2.66 -9.67 -2.34
CA GLN A 46 3.66 -8.88 -3.06
C GLN A 46 3.39 -7.37 -2.96
N LYS A 47 2.13 -6.93 -3.10
CA LYS A 47 1.76 -5.51 -2.97
C LYS A 47 1.96 -5.03 -1.53
N ARG A 48 1.61 -5.86 -0.53
CA ARG A 48 1.84 -5.58 0.89
C ARG A 48 3.32 -5.46 1.21
N GLU A 49 4.14 -6.39 0.72
CA GLU A 49 5.58 -6.34 0.92
C GLU A 49 6.20 -5.10 0.27
N MET A 50 5.79 -4.78 -0.96
CA MET A 50 6.26 -3.58 -1.65
C MET A 50 5.90 -2.30 -0.88
N LEU A 51 4.66 -2.15 -0.42
CA LEU A 51 4.26 -1.00 0.39
C LEU A 51 5.02 -0.95 1.72
N SER A 52 5.25 -2.10 2.36
CA SER A 52 6.02 -2.22 3.60
C SER A 52 7.44 -1.68 3.41
N LEU A 53 8.15 -2.14 2.38
CA LEU A 53 9.51 -1.70 2.05
C LEU A 53 9.58 -0.20 1.71
N VAL A 54 8.57 0.31 0.99
CA VAL A 54 8.47 1.75 0.71
C VAL A 54 8.29 2.55 1.99
N ASN A 55 7.43 2.10 2.90
CA ASN A 55 7.19 2.77 4.18
C ASN A 55 8.39 2.67 5.12
N GLU A 56 9.11 1.56 5.14
CA GLU A 56 10.39 1.43 5.82
C GLU A 56 11.39 2.47 5.30
N ALA A 57 11.52 2.58 3.97
CA ALA A 57 12.40 3.56 3.35
C ALA A 57 12.03 5.02 3.69
N ARG A 58 10.73 5.34 3.79
CA ARG A 58 10.20 6.67 4.15
C ARG A 58 10.44 7.06 5.60
N SER A 59 10.48 6.07 6.50
CA SER A 59 10.73 6.30 7.93
C SER A 59 12.19 6.65 8.27
N GLN A 60 13.07 6.64 7.27
CA GLN A 60 14.49 6.94 7.43
C GLN A 60 14.79 8.32 6.82
N ALA A 61 15.45 9.19 7.57
CA ALA A 61 16.02 10.42 7.03
C ALA A 61 17.12 10.07 6.00
N ARG A 62 17.22 10.82 4.91
CA ARG A 62 18.14 10.56 3.79
C ARG A 62 18.88 11.81 3.36
N GLN A 63 20.14 11.62 2.98
CA GLN A 63 20.98 12.63 2.36
C GLN A 63 21.05 12.36 0.85
N CYS A 64 20.66 13.33 0.04
CA CYS A 64 20.68 13.28 -1.42
C CYS A 64 21.57 14.42 -1.94
N GLY A 65 22.83 14.12 -2.25
CA GLY A 65 23.83 15.16 -2.53
C GLY A 65 24.03 16.06 -1.30
N ASP A 66 23.91 17.36 -1.47
CA ASP A 66 24.02 18.34 -0.37
C ASP A 66 22.71 18.55 0.40
N GLN A 67 21.59 17.99 -0.09
CA GLN A 67 20.28 18.17 0.53
C GLN A 67 19.92 17.03 1.49
N ARG A 68 19.47 17.40 2.69
CA ARG A 68 18.93 16.48 3.69
C ARG A 68 17.42 16.47 3.65
N TYR A 69 16.84 15.27 3.70
CA TYR A 69 15.41 15.03 3.85
C TYR A 69 15.16 14.27 5.14
N GLU A 70 14.24 14.75 5.96
CA GLU A 70 13.84 14.08 7.19
C GLU A 70 12.91 12.89 6.91
N ALA A 71 12.77 12.01 7.90
CA ALA A 71 11.79 10.92 7.85
C ALA A 71 10.36 11.48 7.73
N VAL A 72 9.50 10.76 7.00
CA VAL A 72 8.11 11.16 6.75
C VAL A 72 7.14 10.02 7.06
N GLU A 73 5.87 10.37 7.25
CA GLU A 73 4.81 9.42 7.60
C GLU A 73 4.62 8.32 6.55
N SER A 74 4.11 7.17 6.98
CA SER A 74 3.80 6.03 6.12
C SER A 74 2.67 6.36 5.13
N LEU A 75 2.75 5.81 3.92
CA LEU A 75 1.67 5.81 2.94
C LEU A 75 0.64 4.73 3.26
N THR A 76 -0.62 5.01 2.92
CA THR A 76 -1.71 4.04 2.87
C THR A 76 -1.95 3.63 1.41
N TRP A 77 -2.26 2.35 1.18
CA TRP A 77 -2.59 1.87 -0.16
C TRP A 77 -3.86 2.56 -0.69
N SER A 78 -3.94 2.78 -2.00
CA SER A 78 -5.14 3.26 -2.67
C SER A 78 -5.41 2.47 -3.94
N CYS A 79 -6.55 1.80 -3.99
CA CYS A 79 -6.97 1.02 -5.16
C CYS A 79 -7.15 1.85 -6.42
N LYS A 80 -7.54 3.12 -6.27
CA LYS A 80 -7.68 4.03 -7.42
C LYS A 80 -6.32 4.36 -8.03
N LEU A 81 -5.31 4.59 -7.18
CA LEU A 81 -3.95 4.83 -7.63
C LEU A 81 -3.31 3.57 -8.22
N GLU A 82 -3.58 2.41 -7.62
CA GLU A 82 -3.18 1.13 -8.20
C GLU A 82 -3.77 0.94 -9.59
N ALA A 83 -5.09 1.08 -9.76
CA ALA A 83 -5.74 0.90 -11.05
C ALA A 83 -5.14 1.84 -12.12
N ALA A 84 -4.94 3.12 -11.78
CA ALA A 84 -4.28 4.07 -12.67
C ALA A 84 -2.85 3.66 -13.05
N ALA A 85 -2.09 3.11 -12.10
CA ALA A 85 -0.71 2.67 -12.31
C ALA A 85 -0.63 1.38 -13.13
N GLU A 86 -1.55 0.43 -12.88
CA GLU A 86 -1.66 -0.82 -13.62
C GLU A 86 -2.05 -0.55 -15.08
N ASP A 87 -3.07 0.27 -15.32
CA ASP A 87 -3.49 0.66 -16.67
C ASP A 87 -2.35 1.33 -17.44
N HIS A 88 -1.62 2.27 -16.82
CA HIS A 88 -0.48 2.92 -17.44
C HIS A 88 0.68 1.96 -17.71
N SER A 89 0.90 0.98 -16.83
CA SER A 89 1.96 -0.02 -17.02
C SER A 89 1.62 -1.00 -18.14
N LYS A 90 0.35 -1.40 -18.26
CA LYS A 90 -0.14 -2.21 -19.38
C LYS A 90 -0.02 -1.45 -20.69
N ASP A 91 -0.47 -0.20 -20.73
CA ASP A 91 -0.39 0.65 -21.93
C ASP A 91 1.06 0.83 -22.41
N MET A 92 2.00 1.10 -21.50
CA MET A 92 3.44 1.15 -21.82
C MET A 92 3.97 -0.16 -22.41
N ALA A 93 3.55 -1.30 -21.87
CA ALA A 93 3.98 -2.61 -22.33
C ALA A 93 3.34 -3.02 -23.66
N GLU A 94 2.07 -2.65 -23.89
CA GLU A 94 1.32 -2.97 -25.10
C GLU A 94 1.71 -2.09 -26.28
N ASN A 95 2.13 -0.84 -26.03
CA ASN A 95 2.47 0.14 -27.04
C ASN A 95 3.99 0.44 -27.13
N ASP A 96 4.83 -0.40 -26.51
CA ASP A 96 6.30 -0.33 -26.56
C ASP A 96 6.89 1.06 -26.30
N TYR A 97 6.47 1.69 -25.20
CA TYR A 97 7.00 3.00 -24.80
C TYR A 97 7.21 3.09 -23.29
N PHE A 98 8.10 4.00 -22.86
CA PHE A 98 8.36 4.27 -21.45
C PHE A 98 8.33 5.78 -21.18
N SER A 99 7.24 6.26 -20.60
CA SER A 99 7.02 7.71 -20.44
C SER A 99 6.11 8.05 -19.27
N HIS A 100 6.27 9.27 -18.76
CA HIS A 100 5.35 9.83 -17.78
C HIS A 100 3.97 10.15 -18.36
N THR A 101 3.91 10.37 -19.67
CA THR A 101 2.73 10.76 -20.44
C THR A 101 2.47 9.73 -21.52
N GLY A 102 1.20 9.33 -21.68
CA GLY A 102 0.81 8.39 -22.72
C GLY A 102 0.95 9.01 -24.12
N PRO A 103 0.94 8.20 -25.20
CA PRO A 103 0.96 8.68 -26.58
C PRO A 103 -0.24 9.57 -26.94
N ASP A 104 -1.35 9.39 -26.21
CA ASP A 104 -2.57 10.21 -26.26
C ASP A 104 -2.42 11.59 -25.57
N GLY A 105 -1.27 11.88 -24.98
CA GLY A 105 -1.00 13.11 -24.23
C GLY A 105 -1.52 13.09 -22.79
N ILE A 106 -2.14 12.00 -22.34
CA ILE A 106 -2.69 11.91 -20.98
C ILE A 106 -1.54 11.75 -19.98
N GLY A 107 -1.44 12.73 -19.06
CA GLY A 107 -0.51 12.75 -17.93
C GLY A 107 -1.07 12.06 -16.68
N ILE A 108 -0.25 11.95 -15.63
CA ILE A 108 -0.67 11.25 -14.38
C ILE A 108 -1.92 11.88 -13.75
N GLN A 109 -2.03 13.22 -13.73
CA GLN A 109 -3.14 13.95 -13.10
C GLN A 109 -4.49 13.51 -13.67
N GLN A 110 -4.65 13.63 -14.99
CA GLN A 110 -5.86 13.18 -15.68
C GLN A 110 -6.11 11.68 -15.49
N ARG A 111 -5.06 10.85 -15.46
CA ARG A 111 -5.20 9.39 -15.26
C ARG A 111 -5.78 9.05 -13.89
N ILE A 112 -5.30 9.69 -12.81
CA ILE A 112 -5.81 9.43 -11.46
C ILE A 112 -7.20 10.04 -11.26
N GLU A 113 -7.49 11.17 -11.93
CA GLU A 113 -8.83 11.77 -11.96
C GLU A 113 -9.84 10.87 -12.67
N ASN A 114 -9.45 10.21 -13.75
CA ASN A 114 -10.30 9.23 -14.46
C ASN A 114 -10.65 8.02 -13.55
N GLN A 115 -9.78 7.68 -12.58
CA GLN A 115 -10.06 6.69 -11.54
C GLN A 115 -10.81 7.27 -10.32
N GLY A 116 -11.20 8.54 -10.38
CA GLY A 116 -11.93 9.24 -9.32
C GLY A 116 -11.11 9.49 -8.06
N TYR A 117 -9.78 9.58 -8.17
CA TYR A 117 -8.91 9.93 -7.05
C TYR A 117 -8.77 11.45 -6.92
N VAL A 118 -9.04 11.98 -5.72
CA VAL A 118 -8.92 13.40 -5.40
C VAL A 118 -7.52 13.65 -4.85
N TRP A 119 -6.79 14.60 -5.42
CA TRP A 119 -5.38 14.82 -5.11
C TRP A 119 -5.04 16.30 -4.89
N GLN A 120 -3.95 16.56 -4.17
CA GLN A 120 -3.37 17.90 -3.97
C GLN A 120 -1.97 18.03 -4.58
N ALA A 121 -1.18 16.96 -4.50
CA ALA A 121 0.08 16.78 -5.23
C ALA A 121 0.19 15.31 -5.64
N VAL A 122 0.82 15.03 -6.78
CA VAL A 122 0.99 13.67 -7.30
C VAL A 122 2.37 13.50 -7.93
N GLU A 123 3.01 12.38 -7.64
CA GLU A 123 4.29 11.98 -8.23
C GLU A 123 4.16 10.60 -8.87
N LYS A 124 4.95 10.33 -9.92
CA LYS A 124 5.00 9.03 -10.59
C LYS A 124 6.40 8.47 -10.55
N ILE A 125 6.54 7.23 -10.06
CA ILE A 125 7.75 6.43 -10.25
C ILE A 125 7.42 5.40 -11.33
N LEU A 126 8.22 5.37 -12.40
CA LEU A 126 8.03 4.42 -13.49
C LEU A 126 8.86 3.14 -13.22
N PRO A 127 8.24 1.96 -13.11
CA PRO A 127 8.98 0.72 -12.96
C PRO A 127 9.61 0.33 -14.30
N LEU A 128 10.95 0.26 -14.36
CA LEU A 128 11.64 -0.32 -15.50
C LEU A 128 11.44 -1.85 -15.51
N ALA A 129 10.82 -2.39 -16.56
CA ALA A 129 10.76 -3.82 -16.78
C ALA A 129 12.16 -4.35 -17.12
N LYS A 130 12.66 -5.35 -16.37
CA LYS A 130 14.02 -5.92 -16.53
C LYS A 130 14.29 -6.65 -17.86
N HIS A 131 13.40 -6.60 -18.86
CA HIS A 131 13.49 -7.41 -20.08
C HIS A 131 13.24 -6.67 -21.40
N GLN A 132 13.11 -5.35 -21.42
CA GLN A 132 13.19 -4.63 -22.69
C GLN A 132 14.63 -4.18 -22.93
N PRO A 133 15.30 -4.62 -24.01
CA PRO A 133 16.54 -4.00 -24.43
C PRO A 133 16.20 -2.58 -24.86
N LEU A 134 16.61 -1.60 -24.05
CA LEU A 134 16.49 -0.20 -24.41
C LEU A 134 17.36 0.03 -25.65
N PRO A 135 16.85 0.70 -26.71
CA PRO A 135 17.66 1.07 -27.86
C PRO A 135 18.50 2.32 -27.55
N TRP A 136 19.31 2.28 -26.49
CA TRP A 136 20.44 3.19 -26.24
C TRP A 136 21.50 2.45 -25.42
#